data_AF-A0A952S557-F1
#
_entry.id   AF-A0A952S557-F1
#
_cell.length_a   1.000
_cell.length_b   1.000
_cell.length_c   1.000
_cell.angle_alpha   90.00
_cell.angle_beta   90.00
_cell.angle_gamma   90.00
#
_symmetry.space_group_name_H-M   'P 1'
#
loop_
_entity.id
_entity.type
_entity.pdbx_description
1 polymer ?
#
loop_
_entity_poly.entity_id
_entity_poly.type
_entity_poly.pdbx_seq_one_letter_code
_entity_poly.pdbx_strand_id
1 'polypeptide(L)'
;METYAPCPQCNAAAAQKVNFTWWGGVLGPRVLKHVKCGSCGKGYNGKTGRDNTNGIIIYSVVAGVIALGLVVVMFAAAVMVIFVSGR
;
A
#
# COMPACT_ATOMS: atom_id res chain seq x y z
N MET A 1 -2.64 -4.72 -23.72
CA MET A 1 -1.39 -4.65 -22.92
C MET A 1 -1.41 -3.28 -22.26
N GLU A 2 -1.42 -3.16 -20.94
CA GLU A 2 -1.33 -1.83 -20.31
C GLU A 2 0.08 -1.29 -20.53
N THR A 3 0.20 -0.23 -21.32
CA THR A 3 1.47 0.47 -21.52
C THR A 3 1.75 1.30 -20.27
N TYR A 4 2.77 0.90 -19.51
CA TYR A 4 3.23 1.68 -18.37
C TYR A 4 4.07 2.87 -18.82
N ALA A 5 4.03 3.95 -18.03
CA ALA A 5 4.93 5.07 -18.22
C ALA A 5 6.40 4.63 -18.09
N PRO A 6 7.34 5.26 -18.80
CA PRO A 6 8.77 4.96 -18.69
C PRO A 6 9.28 5.09 -17.25
N CYS A 7 10.28 4.27 -16.90
CA CYS A 7 10.88 4.30 -15.58
C CYS A 7 11.57 5.66 -15.34
N PRO A 8 11.31 6.35 -14.20
CA PRO A 8 11.94 7.65 -13.92
C PRO A 8 13.45 7.58 -13.70
N GLN A 9 14.00 6.39 -13.44
CA GLN A 9 15.41 6.21 -13.11
C GLN A 9 16.26 5.86 -14.33
N CYS A 10 15.76 5.00 -15.22
CA CYS A 10 16.53 4.48 -16.35
C CYS A 10 15.82 4.62 -17.71
N ASN A 11 14.66 5.28 -17.73
CA ASN A 11 13.84 5.55 -18.91
C ASN A 11 13.38 4.31 -19.72
N ALA A 12 13.52 3.10 -19.16
CA ALA A 12 13.08 1.87 -19.81
C ALA A 12 11.55 1.78 -19.84
N ALA A 13 10.99 1.28 -20.95
CA ALA A 13 9.56 1.07 -21.12
C ALA A 13 9.06 -0.25 -20.50
N ALA A 14 9.95 -1.20 -20.24
CA ALA A 14 9.61 -2.48 -19.66
C ALA A 14 9.34 -2.35 -18.15
N ALA A 15 8.09 -2.56 -17.74
CA ALA A 15 7.69 -2.62 -16.33
C ALA A 15 6.77 -3.82 -16.07
N GLN A 16 6.83 -4.32 -14.84
CA GLN A 16 6.06 -5.46 -14.37
C GLN A 16 5.11 -5.03 -13.26
N LYS A 17 3.89 -5.55 -13.29
CA LYS A 17 2.89 -5.30 -12.26
C LYS A 17 3.33 -5.93 -10.93
N VAL A 18 3.26 -5.15 -9.85
CA VAL A 18 3.51 -5.65 -8.50
C VAL A 18 2.19 -6.04 -7.86
N ASN A 19 2.04 -7.31 -7.49
CA ASN A 19 0.80 -7.83 -6.90
C ASN A 19 0.79 -7.75 -5.37
N PHE A 20 1.97 -7.65 -4.74
CA PHE A 20 2.13 -7.60 -3.30
C PHE A 20 3.34 -6.74 -2.93
N THR A 21 3.21 -5.95 -1.87
CA THR A 21 4.34 -5.30 -1.19
C THR A 21 4.24 -5.52 0.32
N TRP A 22 5.38 -5.57 1.00
CA TRP A 22 5.40 -5.73 2.46
C TRP A 22 4.74 -4.54 3.19
N TRP A 23 4.84 -3.32 2.63
CA TRP A 23 4.28 -2.10 3.22
C TRP A 23 2.79 -1.89 2.90
N GLY A 24 2.23 -2.58 1.90
CA GLY A 24 0.86 -2.34 1.45
C GLY A 24 0.05 -3.58 1.11
N GLY A 25 0.58 -4.77 1.38
CA GLY A 25 -0.04 -6.04 1.04
C GLY A 25 -0.42 -6.10 -0.44
N VAL A 26 -1.62 -6.63 -0.70
CA VAL A 26 -2.20 -6.70 -2.05
C VAL A 26 -2.83 -5.38 -2.50
N LEU A 27 -3.23 -4.53 -1.55
CA LEU A 27 -3.99 -3.30 -1.83
C LEU A 27 -3.08 -2.13 -2.24
N GLY A 28 -2.01 -1.88 -1.50
CA GLY A 28 -1.09 -0.77 -1.71
C GLY A 28 -0.60 -0.64 -3.14
N PRO A 29 -0.08 -1.72 -3.77
CA PRO A 29 0.36 -1.67 -5.16
C PRO A 29 -0.75 -1.31 -6.15
N ARG A 30 -1.99 -1.76 -5.90
CA ARG A 30 -3.14 -1.47 -6.78
C ARG A 30 -3.63 -0.04 -6.64
N VAL A 31 -3.68 0.47 -5.41
CA VAL A 31 -4.09 1.84 -5.09
C VAL A 31 -3.10 2.84 -5.68
N LEU A 32 -1.80 2.59 -5.48
CA LEU A 32 -0.74 3.50 -5.93
C LEU A 32 -0.26 3.22 -7.37
N LYS A 33 -0.93 2.33 -8.10
CA LYS A 33 -0.51 1.89 -9.46
C LYS A 33 0.97 1.50 -9.51
N HIS A 34 1.45 0.83 -8.47
CA HIS A 34 2.86 0.52 -8.30
C HIS A 34 3.29 -0.61 -9.25
N VAL A 35 4.35 -0.34 -9.99
CA VAL A 35 5.01 -1.30 -10.88
C VAL A 35 6.50 -1.33 -10.57
N LYS A 36 7.17 -2.40 -11.01
CA LYS A 36 8.61 -2.56 -10.89
C LYS A 36 9.24 -2.50 -12.28
N CYS A 37 10.23 -1.65 -12.47
CA CYS A 37 10.99 -1.61 -13.73
C CYS A 37 11.68 -2.96 -13.98
N GLY A 38 11.53 -3.50 -15.18
CA GLY A 38 12.17 -4.75 -15.58
C GLY A 38 13.69 -4.64 -15.78
N SER A 39 14.19 -3.41 -16.02
CA SER A 39 15.62 -3.17 -16.29
C SER A 39 16.41 -2.83 -15.03
N CYS A 40 15.97 -1.85 -14.24
CA CYS A 40 16.71 -1.41 -13.04
C CYS A 40 16.07 -1.82 -11.71
N GLY A 41 14.90 -2.47 -11.73
CA GLY A 41 14.21 -2.92 -10.52
C GLY A 41 13.59 -1.82 -9.66
N LYS A 42 13.70 -0.53 -10.04
CA LYS A 42 13.06 0.58 -9.32
C LYS A 42 11.54 0.40 -9.32
N GLY A 43 10.93 0.52 -8.15
CA GLY A 43 9.48 0.63 -8.00
C GLY A 43 9.02 2.06 -8.27
N TYR A 44 7.94 2.24 -9.02
CA TYR A 44 7.41 3.56 -9.36
C TYR A 44 5.92 3.50 -9.71
N ASN A 45 5.31 4.64 -10.00
CA ASN A 45 3.93 4.73 -10.46
C ASN A 45 3.83 4.41 -11.96
N GLY A 46 3.25 3.27 -12.30
CA GLY A 46 3.11 2.82 -13.69
C GLY A 46 2.21 3.70 -14.54
N LYS A 47 1.36 4.55 -13.94
CA LYS A 47 0.49 5.48 -14.67
C LYS A 47 1.19 6.80 -14.98
N THR A 48 1.99 7.32 -14.06
CA THR A 48 2.58 8.67 -14.18
C THR A 48 4.08 8.69 -14.45
N GLY A 49 4.78 7.57 -14.26
CA GLY A 49 6.23 7.49 -14.37
C GLY A 49 6.96 8.16 -13.21
N ARG A 50 6.27 8.55 -12.13
CA ARG A 50 6.87 9.22 -10.96
C ARG A 50 7.15 8.25 -9.82
N ASP A 51 7.99 8.64 -8.89
CA ASP A 51 8.21 7.87 -7.66
C ASP A 51 6.92 7.83 -6.81
N ASN A 52 6.70 6.70 -6.14
CA ASN A 52 5.55 6.47 -5.27
C ASN A 52 5.86 6.72 -3.78
N THR A 53 7.09 7.11 -3.41
CA THR A 53 7.49 7.31 -2.00
C THR A 53 6.48 8.13 -1.19
N ASN A 54 6.07 9.31 -1.68
CA ASN A 54 5.09 10.14 -0.97
C ASN A 54 3.73 9.44 -0.85
N GLY A 55 3.29 8.76 -1.90
CA GLY A 55 2.05 7.98 -1.88
C GLY A 55 2.10 6.80 -0.91
N ILE A 56 3.25 6.13 -0.80
CA ILE A 56 3.48 5.03 0.14
C ILE A 56 3.43 5.54 1.58
N ILE A 57 4.06 6.69 1.86
CA ILE A 57 4.03 7.31 3.20
C ILE A 57 2.58 7.63 3.59
N ILE A 58 1.84 8.34 2.72
CA ILE A 58 0.43 8.69 2.98
C ILE A 58 -0.43 7.44 3.17
N TYR A 59 -0.30 6.46 2.28
CA TYR A 59 -1.02 5.18 2.37
C TYR A 59 -0.75 4.48 3.71
N SER A 60 0.52 4.41 4.12
CA SER A 60 0.93 3.69 5.34
C SER A 60 0.41 4.40 6.60
N VAL A 61 0.45 5.73 6.64
CA VAL A 61 -0.10 6.52 7.75
C VAL A 61 -1.61 6.31 7.86
N VAL A 62 -2.34 6.44 6.76
CA VAL A 62 -3.81 6.26 6.76
C VAL A 62 -4.18 4.82 7.17
N ALA A 63 -3.53 3.82 6.59
CA ALA A 63 -3.75 2.42 6.94
C ALA A 63 -3.44 2.14 8.42
N GLY A 64 -2.35 2.71 8.94
CA GLY A 64 -1.96 2.59 10.35
C GLY A 64 -2.99 3.20 11.30
N VAL A 65 -3.49 4.40 11.01
CA VAL A 65 -4.53 5.05 11.84
C VAL A 65 -5.82 4.23 11.85
N ILE A 66 -6.25 3.71 10.69
CA ILE A 66 -7.45 2.86 10.59
C ILE A 66 -7.24 1.57 11.39
N ALA A 67 -6.11 0.90 11.21
CA ALA A 67 -5.81 -0.35 11.93
C ALA A 67 -5.79 -0.12 13.45
N LEU A 68 -5.14 0.95 13.91
CA LEU A 68 -5.10 1.30 15.33
C LEU A 68 -6.51 1.59 15.87
N GLY A 69 -7.32 2.36 15.15
CA GLY A 69 -8.69 2.66 15.54
C GLY A 69 -9.55 1.39 15.67
N LEU A 70 -9.44 0.46 14.71
CA LEU A 70 -10.14 -0.83 14.76
C LEU A 70 -9.69 -1.66 15.97
N VAL A 71 -8.37 -1.71 16.23
CA VAL A 71 -7.83 -2.40 17.40
C VAL A 71 -8.40 -1.81 18.70
N VAL A 72 -8.38 -0.48 18.85
CA VAL A 72 -8.94 0.19 20.03
C VAL A 72 -10.43 -0.13 20.21
N VAL A 73 -11.22 -0.08 19.14
CA VAL A 73 -12.66 -0.40 19.19
C VAL A 73 -12.89 -1.88 19.57
N MET A 74 -12.13 -2.80 18.98
CA MET A 74 -12.23 -4.22 19.29
C MET A 74 -11.86 -4.52 20.75
N PHE A 75 -10.79 -3.91 21.26
CA PHE A 75 -10.39 -4.04 22.66
C PHE A 75 -11.45 -3.46 23.60
N ALA A 76 -11.96 -2.25 23.33
CA ALA A 76 -13.01 -1.64 24.14
C ALA A 76 -14.29 -2.51 24.15
N ALA A 77 -14.69 -3.05 23.00
CA ALA A 77 -15.83 -3.96 22.89
C ALA A 77 -15.60 -5.26 23.67
N ALA A 78 -14.43 -5.88 23.57
CA ALA A 78 -14.10 -7.09 24.31
C ALA A 78 -14.15 -6.86 25.83
N VAL A 79 -13.59 -5.73 26.30
CA VAL A 79 -13.63 -5.31 27.70
C VAL A 79 -15.09 -5.11 28.15
N MET A 80 -15.90 -4.39 27.37
CA MET A 80 -17.31 -4.19 27.67
C MET A 80 -18.07 -5.51 27.79
N VAL A 81 -17.85 -6.45 26.86
CA VAL A 81 -18.50 -7.77 26.88
C VAL A 81 -18.14 -8.53 28.16
N ILE A 82 -16.87 -8.56 28.55
CA ILE A 82 -16.41 -9.25 29.79
C ILE A 82 -17.06 -8.63 31.04
N PHE A 83 -17.14 -7.29 31.13
CA PHE A 83 -17.76 -6.61 32.27
C PHE A 83 -19.28 -6.75 32.34
N VAL A 84 -19.94 -7.00 31.21
CA VAL A 84 -21.39 -7.23 31.16
C VAL A 84 -21.72 -8.70 31.42
N SER A 85 -20.92 -9.66 30.94
CA SER A 85 -21.16 -11.10 31.13
C SER A 85 -20.74 -11.64 32.51
N GLY A 86 -19.90 -10.91 33.24
CA GLY A 86 -19.50 -11.24 34.62
C GLY A 86 -20.43 -10.70 35.71
N ARG A 87 -21.52 -10.00 35.34
CA ARG A 87 -22.62 -9.59 36.22
C ARG A 87 -23.83 -10.49 35.98
#